data_AF-A0AAV5IPI3-F1
#
_entry.id   AF-A0AAV5IPI3-F1
#
_cell.length_a   1.000
_cell.length_b   1.000
_cell.length_c   1.000
_cell.angle_alpha   90.00
_cell.angle_beta   90.00
_cell.angle_gamma   90.00
#
_symmetry.space_group_name_H-M   'P 1'
#
loop_
_entity.id
_entity.type
_entity.pdbx_description
1 polymer ?
#
loop_
_entity_poly.entity_id
_entity_poly.type
_entity_poly.pdbx_seq_one_letter_code
_entity_poly.pdbx_strand_id
1 'polypeptide(L)'
;MCGTRIFRALFPFSLLIIAIPVIAMIFIQFQDCCISSSSHLECLTNLVSSLSWYSRVKQWQDVNHEEFKKRYEEMESSFRVFVYPEGDPKTYYQTPGVLSGPYASEGYFFKNIMESPLRTENPDEATMFFIPISVQKMSAKVYSFEQC
;
A
#
# COMPACT_ATOMS: atom_id res chain seq x y z
N MET A 1 -68.88 27.14 22.59
CA MET A 1 -69.26 26.35 23.77
C MET A 1 -68.60 24.99 23.68
N CYS A 2 -67.93 24.56 24.77
CA CYS A 2 -67.67 23.17 25.18
C CYS A 2 -66.79 22.28 24.28
N GLY A 3 -65.75 21.56 24.74
CA GLY A 3 -65.21 21.33 26.08
C GLY A 3 -63.94 20.46 25.97
N THR A 4 -62.95 20.78 26.80
CA THR A 4 -61.63 20.15 26.91
C THR A 4 -61.71 18.79 27.61
N ARG A 5 -61.05 17.76 27.06
CA ARG A 5 -60.73 16.52 27.77
C ARG A 5 -59.26 16.52 28.17
N ILE A 6 -59.07 16.77 29.47
CA ILE A 6 -57.85 16.58 30.24
C ILE A 6 -57.65 15.08 30.42
N PHE A 7 -56.56 14.51 29.90
CA PHE A 7 -56.02 13.25 30.41
C PHE A 7 -54.48 13.20 30.26
N ARG A 8 -53.82 13.42 31.41
CA ARG A 8 -52.57 12.82 31.87
C ARG A 8 -51.30 12.97 31.01
N ALA A 9 -50.49 13.98 31.34
CA ALA A 9 -49.04 13.95 31.18
C ALA A 9 -48.39 13.63 32.54
N LEU A 10 -48.03 12.37 32.78
CA LEU A 10 -47.30 11.95 33.98
C LEU A 10 -46.66 10.57 33.75
N PHE A 11 -45.84 10.41 32.70
CA PHE A 11 -45.26 9.10 32.39
C PHE A 11 -43.89 9.05 31.64
N PRO A 12 -42.93 9.98 31.77
CA PRO A 12 -41.57 9.72 31.24
C PRO A 12 -40.46 9.52 32.30
N PHE A 13 -40.73 9.65 33.61
CA PHE A 13 -39.68 9.51 34.63
C PHE A 13 -39.35 8.06 35.05
N SER A 14 -40.21 7.08 34.76
CA SER A 14 -39.99 5.69 35.17
C SER A 14 -39.00 4.92 34.28
N LEU A 15 -38.87 5.28 33.01
CA LEU A 15 -38.00 4.58 32.06
C LEU A 15 -36.51 4.87 32.30
N LEU A 16 -36.18 6.06 32.82
CA LEU A 16 -34.81 6.47 33.07
C LEU A 16 -34.20 5.75 34.29
N ILE A 17 -35.02 5.40 35.29
CA ILE A 17 -34.61 4.69 36.50
C ILE A 17 -34.23 3.23 36.20
N ILE A 18 -34.81 2.63 35.15
CA ILE A 18 -34.53 1.24 34.74
C ILE A 18 -33.35 1.16 33.76
N ALA A 19 -33.13 2.18 32.94
CA ALA A 19 -32.04 2.19 31.96
C ALA A 19 -30.63 2.26 32.60
N ILE A 20 -30.47 3.04 33.68
CA ILE A 20 -29.18 3.22 34.36
C ILE A 20 -28.61 1.91 34.95
N PRO A 21 -29.37 1.09 35.72
CA PRO A 21 -28.85 -0.16 36.25
C PRO A 21 -28.59 -1.22 35.17
N VAL A 22 -29.37 -1.23 34.07
CA VAL A 22 -29.13 -2.16 32.95
C VAL A 22 -27.84 -1.82 32.21
N ILE A 23 -27.57 -0.53 31.97
CA ILE A 23 -26.31 -0.09 31.35
C ILE A 23 -25.13 -0.37 32.30
N ALA A 24 -25.29 -0.15 33.60
CA ALA A 24 -24.26 -0.48 34.58
C ALA A 24 -23.98 -1.99 34.66
N MET A 25 -25.01 -2.84 34.61
CA MET A 25 -24.84 -4.29 34.56
C MET A 25 -24.13 -4.75 33.28
N ILE A 26 -24.44 -4.15 32.12
CA ILE A 26 -23.74 -4.43 30.87
C ILE A 26 -22.26 -4.03 30.96
N PHE A 27 -21.94 -2.89 31.58
CA PHE A 27 -20.56 -2.45 31.80
C PHE A 27 -19.79 -3.34 32.79
N ILE A 28 -20.43 -3.82 33.86
CA ILE A 28 -19.81 -4.74 34.82
C ILE A 28 -19.55 -6.11 34.15
N GLN A 29 -20.48 -6.61 33.35
CA GLN A 29 -20.28 -7.82 32.53
C GLN A 29 -19.11 -7.70 31.55
N PHE A 30 -18.85 -6.48 31.05
CA PHE A 30 -17.74 -6.18 30.14
C PHE A 30 -16.39 -6.17 30.87
N GLN A 31 -16.36 -5.74 32.14
CA GLN A 31 -15.14 -5.73 32.96
C GLN A 31 -14.76 -7.14 33.43
N ASP A 32 -15.73 -8.01 33.74
CA ASP A 32 -15.50 -9.39 34.20
C ASP A 32 -15.09 -10.35 33.07
N CYS A 33 -15.44 -10.05 31.81
CA CYS A 33 -14.99 -10.82 30.64
C CYS A 33 -13.51 -10.59 30.30
N CYS A 34 -12.92 -9.51 30.83
CA CYS A 34 -11.52 -9.15 30.58
C CYS A 34 -10.51 -9.87 31.48
N ILE A 35 -10.95 -10.64 32.48
CA ILE A 35 -10.04 -11.27 33.45
C ILE A 35 -9.87 -12.79 33.21
N SER A 36 -10.67 -13.44 32.36
CA SER A 36 -10.54 -14.89 32.08
C SER A 36 -9.90 -15.26 30.73
N SER A 37 -9.60 -14.30 29.85
CA SER A 37 -9.33 -14.58 28.43
C SER A 37 -7.86 -14.51 27.98
N SER A 38 -6.89 -14.45 28.90
CA SER A 38 -5.45 -14.51 28.54
C SER A 38 -5.14 -15.74 27.66
N SER A 39 -5.77 -16.88 27.97
CA SER A 39 -5.55 -18.14 27.23
C SER A 39 -6.16 -18.17 25.82
N HIS A 40 -7.24 -17.42 25.56
CA HIS A 40 -7.92 -17.43 24.26
C HIS A 40 -7.21 -16.55 23.22
N LEU A 41 -6.66 -15.42 23.65
CA LEU A 41 -5.82 -14.54 22.81
C LEU A 41 -4.47 -15.20 22.50
N GLU A 42 -3.88 -15.93 23.45
CA GLU A 42 -2.66 -16.71 23.22
C GLU A 42 -2.89 -17.90 22.27
N CYS A 43 -4.06 -18.55 22.30
CA CYS A 43 -4.37 -19.63 21.38
C CYS A 43 -4.56 -19.14 19.93
N LEU A 44 -5.21 -17.98 19.74
CA LEU A 44 -5.38 -17.37 18.41
C LEU A 44 -4.06 -16.90 17.80
N THR A 45 -3.15 -16.33 18.60
CA THR A 45 -1.81 -15.96 18.10
C THR A 45 -0.99 -17.20 17.72
N ASN A 46 -1.08 -18.28 18.49
CA ASN A 46 -0.45 -19.55 18.16
C ASN A 46 -1.05 -20.22 16.91
N LEU A 47 -2.38 -20.15 16.73
CA LEU A 47 -3.05 -20.67 15.54
C LEU A 47 -2.62 -19.88 14.29
N VAL A 48 -2.70 -18.55 14.34
CA VAL A 48 -2.30 -17.64 13.23
C VAL A 48 -0.83 -17.82 12.87
N SER A 49 0.05 -17.98 13.87
CA SER A 49 1.47 -18.18 13.61
C SER A 49 1.81 -19.55 13.02
N SER A 50 0.96 -20.57 13.21
CA SER A 50 1.09 -21.89 12.57
C SER A 50 0.59 -21.95 11.12
N LEU A 51 -0.14 -20.92 10.66
CA LEU A 51 -0.64 -20.89 9.28
C LEU A 51 0.51 -20.64 8.30
N SER A 52 0.62 -21.48 7.27
CA SER A 52 1.73 -21.40 6.29
C SER A 52 1.82 -20.05 5.57
N TRP A 53 0.69 -19.35 5.41
CA TRP A 53 0.67 -18.02 4.84
C TRP A 53 1.35 -16.99 5.77
N TYR A 54 1.23 -17.12 7.09
CA TYR A 54 1.94 -16.25 8.04
C TYR A 54 3.44 -16.51 8.02
N SER A 55 3.89 -17.78 8.01
CA SER A 55 5.31 -18.09 7.85
C SER A 55 5.88 -17.59 6.51
N ARG A 56 5.09 -17.69 5.44
CA ARG A 56 5.46 -17.17 4.11
C ARG A 56 5.53 -15.63 4.09
N VAL A 57 4.62 -14.93 4.77
CA VAL A 57 4.63 -13.46 4.85
C VAL A 57 5.74 -12.97 5.79
N LYS A 58 5.99 -13.67 6.90
CA LYS A 58 7.06 -13.35 7.86
C LYS A 58 8.46 -13.49 7.25
N GLN A 59 8.64 -14.40 6.28
CA GLN A 59 9.88 -14.51 5.50
C GLN A 59 10.25 -13.21 4.76
N TRP A 60 9.28 -12.37 4.42
CA TRP A 60 9.53 -11.05 3.81
C TRP A 60 9.78 -9.94 4.83
N GLN A 61 9.61 -10.20 6.13
CA GLN A 61 9.55 -9.17 7.15
C GLN A 61 10.85 -9.02 7.97
N ASP A 62 11.77 -9.97 7.88
CA ASP A 62 13.07 -9.93 8.57
C ASP A 62 14.23 -9.68 7.60
N VAL A 63 14.13 -8.65 6.76
CA VAL A 63 15.30 -8.20 5.98
C VAL A 63 16.24 -7.48 6.95
N ASN A 64 17.37 -8.11 7.30
CA ASN A 64 18.41 -7.48 8.10
C ASN A 64 19.03 -6.31 7.31
N HIS A 65 18.96 -5.10 7.86
CA HIS A 65 19.46 -3.88 7.24
C HIS A 65 20.93 -4.00 6.80
N GLU A 66 21.78 -4.63 7.62
CA GLU A 66 23.20 -4.81 7.31
C GLU A 66 23.43 -5.79 6.15
N GLU A 67 22.63 -6.87 6.07
CA GLU A 67 22.72 -7.82 4.96
C GLU A 67 22.23 -7.19 3.66
N PHE A 68 21.13 -6.44 3.72
CA PHE A 68 20.63 -5.69 2.56
C PHE A 68 21.69 -4.71 2.05
N LYS A 69 22.27 -3.90 2.96
CA LYS A 69 23.29 -2.92 2.60
C LYS A 69 24.50 -3.59 1.93
N LYS A 70 25.01 -4.68 2.50
CA LYS A 70 26.13 -5.42 1.91
C LYS A 70 25.80 -5.93 0.50
N ARG A 71 24.62 -6.54 0.31
CA ARG A 71 24.21 -7.04 -1.01
C ARG A 71 23.97 -5.91 -2.01
N TYR A 72 23.49 -4.77 -1.53
CA TYR A 72 23.27 -3.59 -2.35
C TYR A 72 24.60 -2.99 -2.81
N GLU A 73 25.61 -2.89 -1.94
CA GLU A 73 26.97 -2.45 -2.30
C GLU A 73 27.62 -3.41 -3.32
N GLU A 74 27.49 -4.73 -3.12
CA GLU A 74 27.94 -5.75 -4.08
C GLU A 74 27.25 -5.60 -5.44
N MET A 75 25.93 -5.37 -5.44
CA MET A 75 25.15 -5.09 -6.65
C MET A 75 25.63 -3.80 -7.32
N GLU A 76 25.78 -2.69 -6.62
CA GLU A 76 26.24 -1.41 -7.19
C GLU A 76 27.64 -1.50 -7.83
N SER A 77 28.51 -2.37 -7.31
CA SER A 77 29.85 -2.57 -7.86
C SER A 77 29.85 -3.26 -9.22
N SER A 78 28.97 -4.26 -9.42
CA SER A 78 29.00 -5.21 -10.53
C SER A 78 27.88 -5.02 -11.54
N PHE A 79 26.74 -4.48 -11.11
CA PHE A 79 25.57 -4.30 -11.95
C PHE A 79 25.68 -3.02 -12.75
N ARG A 80 25.68 -3.17 -14.08
CA ARG A 80 25.77 -2.06 -15.02
C ARG A 80 24.65 -2.14 -16.03
N VAL A 81 23.95 -1.02 -16.20
CA VAL A 81 22.83 -0.88 -17.12
C VAL A 81 23.26 0.01 -18.27
N PHE A 82 23.34 -0.56 -19.47
CA PHE A 82 23.51 0.22 -20.68
C PHE A 82 22.14 0.69 -21.16
N VAL A 83 21.96 2.01 -21.14
CA VAL A 83 20.75 2.64 -21.67
C VAL A 83 21.01 2.98 -23.13
N TYR A 84 20.16 2.48 -24.02
CA TYR A 84 20.26 2.84 -25.43
C TYR A 84 20.14 4.37 -25.57
N PRO A 85 21.07 5.01 -26.30
CA PRO A 85 21.02 6.46 -26.52
C PRO A 85 19.68 6.83 -27.16
N GLU A 86 19.14 7.99 -26.78
CA GLU A 86 17.82 8.41 -27.26
C GLU A 86 17.80 8.38 -28.80
N GLY A 87 16.75 7.76 -29.34
CA GLY A 87 16.49 7.71 -30.78
C GLY A 87 16.07 9.08 -31.32
N ASP A 88 15.66 9.14 -32.60
CA ASP A 88 15.15 10.37 -33.22
C ASP A 88 14.09 11.04 -32.31
N PRO A 89 14.16 12.36 -32.03
CA PRO A 89 13.16 13.09 -31.25
C PRO A 89 11.70 13.00 -31.78
N LYS A 90 11.46 12.31 -32.89
CA LYS A 90 10.12 11.94 -33.39
C LYS A 90 9.65 10.53 -32.96
N THR A 91 10.45 9.79 -32.20
CA THR A 91 10.20 8.39 -31.82
C THR A 91 9.76 8.23 -30.36
N TYR A 92 9.40 7.00 -29.98
CA TYR A 92 8.95 6.63 -28.63
C TYR A 92 10.08 6.57 -27.58
N TYR A 93 11.34 6.74 -28.02
CA TYR A 93 12.55 6.64 -27.20
C TYR A 93 12.81 7.94 -26.43
N GLN A 94 11.88 8.33 -25.58
CA GLN A 94 11.99 9.58 -24.83
C GLN A 94 11.49 9.40 -23.42
N THR A 95 12.28 9.93 -22.50
CA THR A 95 11.87 10.08 -21.11
C THR A 95 10.58 10.93 -21.02
N PRO A 96 9.57 10.51 -20.23
CA PRO A 96 8.37 11.31 -19.99
C PRO A 96 8.76 12.66 -19.38
N GLY A 97 8.39 13.76 -20.03
CA GLY A 97 8.72 15.12 -19.56
C GLY A 97 7.90 15.56 -18.33
N VAL A 98 6.85 14.81 -17.97
CA VAL A 98 5.96 15.14 -16.86
C VAL A 98 5.88 13.95 -15.90
N LEU A 99 6.40 14.12 -14.69
CA LEU A 99 6.36 13.12 -13.61
C LEU A 99 5.01 13.16 -12.85
N SER A 100 3.88 13.17 -13.56
CA SER A 100 2.55 13.21 -12.95
C SER A 100 1.56 12.27 -13.65
N GLY A 101 0.50 11.90 -12.93
CA GLY A 101 -0.53 11.01 -13.43
C GLY A 101 -0.17 9.52 -13.31
N PRO A 102 -0.94 8.63 -13.97
CA PRO A 102 -0.84 7.18 -13.79
C PRO A 102 0.49 6.58 -14.31
N TYR A 103 1.24 7.34 -15.11
CA TYR A 103 2.56 6.96 -15.65
C TYR A 103 3.72 7.61 -14.88
N ALA A 104 3.46 8.24 -13.72
CA ALA A 104 4.53 8.86 -12.94
C ALA A 104 5.62 7.87 -12.52
N SER A 105 5.25 6.62 -12.20
CA SER A 105 6.20 5.56 -11.85
C SER A 105 7.17 5.24 -12.98
N GLU A 106 6.72 5.27 -14.23
CA GLU A 106 7.55 5.10 -15.43
C GLU A 106 8.59 6.23 -15.52
N GLY A 107 8.15 7.48 -15.38
CA GLY A 107 9.05 8.64 -15.38
C GLY A 107 10.08 8.61 -14.25
N TYR A 108 9.67 8.23 -13.03
CA TYR A 108 10.59 8.07 -11.90
C TYR A 108 11.59 6.94 -12.13
N PHE A 109 11.16 5.81 -12.71
CA PHE A 109 12.05 4.72 -13.06
C PHE A 109 13.12 5.18 -14.05
N PHE A 110 12.72 5.88 -15.11
CA PHE A 110 13.64 6.47 -16.08
C PHE A 110 14.65 7.39 -15.42
N LYS A 111 14.16 8.36 -14.65
CA LYS A 111 15.01 9.33 -13.95
C LYS A 111 16.01 8.62 -13.04
N ASN A 112 15.54 7.68 -12.22
CA ASN A 112 16.39 6.97 -11.28
C ASN A 112 17.48 6.17 -11.97
N ILE A 113 17.19 5.47 -13.08
CA ILE A 113 18.21 4.72 -13.84
C ILE A 113 19.20 5.68 -14.52
N MET A 114 18.72 6.79 -15.09
CA MET A 114 19.56 7.76 -15.80
C MET A 114 20.51 8.51 -14.86
N GLU A 115 20.07 8.82 -13.65
CA GLU A 115 20.87 9.52 -12.62
C GLU A 115 21.66 8.54 -11.72
N SER A 116 21.41 7.24 -11.82
CA SER A 116 22.04 6.23 -10.98
C SER A 116 23.49 5.92 -11.42
N PRO A 117 24.39 5.61 -10.46
CA PRO A 117 25.73 5.10 -10.77
C PRO A 117 25.72 3.73 -11.48
N LEU A 118 24.57 3.06 -11.54
CA LEU A 118 24.40 1.80 -12.26
C LEU A 118 24.47 2.00 -13.78
N ARG A 119 24.27 3.22 -14.31
CA ARG A 119 24.34 3.49 -15.75
C ARG A 119 25.76 3.34 -16.28
N THR A 120 25.93 2.65 -17.40
CA THR A 120 27.18 2.63 -18.17
C THR A 120 26.95 3.10 -19.61
N GLU A 121 27.96 3.76 -20.16
CA GLU A 121 28.03 4.13 -21.58
C GLU A 121 28.81 3.10 -22.41
N ASN A 122 29.49 2.16 -21.74
CA ASN A 122 30.20 1.07 -22.40
C ASN A 122 29.30 -0.18 -22.47
N PRO A 123 28.87 -0.62 -23.67
CA PRO A 123 28.04 -1.81 -23.79
C PRO A 123 28.77 -3.10 -23.38
N ASP A 124 30.10 -3.13 -23.42
CA ASP A 124 30.89 -4.33 -23.07
C ASP A 124 30.93 -4.57 -21.55
N GLU A 125 30.71 -3.52 -20.75
CA GLU A 125 30.63 -3.61 -19.29
C GLU A 125 29.20 -3.88 -18.79
N ALA A 126 28.22 -3.86 -19.69
CA ALA A 126 26.81 -3.90 -19.34
C ALA A 126 26.34 -5.31 -18.98
N THR A 127 25.72 -5.43 -17.80
CA THR A 127 25.01 -6.65 -17.39
C THR A 127 23.55 -6.65 -17.85
N MET A 128 22.98 -5.46 -18.07
CA MET A 128 21.61 -5.29 -18.52
C MET A 128 21.53 -4.20 -19.60
N PHE A 129 20.70 -4.44 -20.60
CA PHE A 129 20.38 -3.48 -21.66
C PHE A 129 18.98 -2.94 -21.42
N PHE A 130 18.85 -1.61 -21.38
CA PHE A 130 17.59 -0.93 -21.18
C PHE A 130 17.23 -0.05 -22.38
N ILE A 131 16.04 -0.26 -22.91
CA ILE A 131 15.50 0.48 -24.05
C ILE A 131 14.43 1.43 -23.51
N PRO A 132 14.60 2.75 -23.63
CA PRO A 132 13.72 3.69 -22.95
C PRO A 132 12.42 3.96 -23.70
N ILE A 133 11.50 2.99 -23.69
CA ILE A 133 10.20 3.07 -24.38
C ILE A 133 9.13 3.59 -23.41
N SER A 134 8.43 4.66 -23.80
CA SER A 134 7.31 5.20 -23.00
C SER A 134 5.95 4.64 -23.41
N VAL A 135 5.25 3.98 -22.49
CA VAL A 135 3.91 3.42 -22.73
C VAL A 135 2.88 4.54 -22.91
N GLN A 136 3.05 5.65 -22.20
CA GLN A 136 2.21 6.84 -22.36
C GLN A 136 2.28 7.38 -23.81
N LYS A 137 3.50 7.50 -24.38
CA LYS A 137 3.68 7.98 -25.76
C LYS A 137 3.20 6.97 -26.80
N MET A 138 3.42 5.68 -26.59
CA MET A 138 2.88 4.63 -27.46
C MET A 138 1.35 4.67 -27.50
N SER A 139 0.71 4.76 -26.32
CA SER A 139 -0.75 4.77 -26.22
C SER A 139 -1.36 5.97 -26.95
N ALA A 140 -0.84 7.18 -26.72
CA ALA A 140 -1.33 8.39 -27.38
C ALA A 140 -1.29 8.28 -28.92
N LYS A 141 -0.27 7.61 -29.46
CA LYS A 141 -0.14 7.41 -30.91
C LYS A 141 -1.10 6.35 -31.44
N VAL A 142 -1.28 5.22 -30.74
CA VAL A 142 -2.24 4.17 -31.15
C VAL A 142 -3.65 4.74 -31.23
N TYR A 143 -4.09 5.52 -30.23
CA TYR A 143 -5.39 6.19 -30.28
C TYR A 143 -5.54 7.16 -31.46
N SER A 144 -4.48 7.84 -31.89
CA SER A 144 -4.54 8.72 -33.07
C SER A 144 -4.75 7.96 -34.39
N PHE A 145 -4.34 6.69 -34.48
CA PHE A 145 -4.51 5.87 -35.67
C PHE A 145 -5.88 5.18 -35.72
N GLU A 146 -6.45 4.85 -34.56
CA GLU A 146 -7.81 4.28 -34.47
C GLU A 146 -8.92 5.31 -34.70
N GLN A 147 -8.60 6.60 -34.72
CA GLN A 147 -9.53 7.69 -35.01
C GLN A 147 -9.60 8.05 -36.52
N CYS A 148 -9.04 7.19 -37.39
CA CYS A 148 -9.14 7.29 -38.85
C CYS A 148 -10.15 6.28 -39.40
#